data_AF-A0A9D1TWX6-F1
#
_entry.id   AF-A0A9D1TWX6-F1
#
_cell.length_a   1.000
_cell.length_b   1.000
_cell.length_c   1.000
_cell.angle_alpha   90.00
_cell.angle_beta   90.00
_cell.angle_gamma   90.00
#
_symmetry.space_group_name_H-M   'P 1'
#
loop_
_entity.id
_entity.type
_entity.pdbx_description
1 polymer ?
#
loop_
_entity_poly.entity_id
_entity_poly.type
_entity_poly.pdbx_seq_one_letter_code
_entity_poly.pdbx_strand_id
1 'polypeptide(L)'
;MQEKNRNILIGSILMISGAGLSVVLTLVYGSVFGRSLEAYVGTLTADEAFAAELAASGMTLDAVVEAMQGTLTVLLVLAVLFQLVKIAVGVWGLRRAARPATAFVAWGAVFLALGLLGMMFSGVTSVFGLCDLAGGVLGPGLFLWGGVQNKLAFRRMLAAERAAEEQQADESAWPPVRR
;
A
#
# COMPACT_ATOMS: atom_id res chain seq x y z
N MET A 1 23.75 2.51 19.46
CA MET A 1 22.89 2.15 18.32
C MET A 1 21.55 2.85 18.51
N GLN A 2 21.04 3.62 17.53
CA GLN A 2 19.69 4.20 17.63
C GLN A 2 18.65 3.06 17.62
N GLU A 3 17.77 3.05 18.61
CA GLU A 3 16.69 2.06 18.74
C GLU A 3 15.77 2.17 17.51
N LYS A 4 15.59 1.05 16.79
CA LYS A 4 14.76 1.02 15.58
C LYS A 4 13.29 1.22 15.96
N ASN A 5 12.56 2.03 15.20
CA ASN A 5 11.14 2.23 15.45
C ASN A 5 10.35 0.92 15.22
N ARG A 6 9.87 0.31 16.31
CA ARG A 6 9.20 -0.99 16.31
C ARG A 6 7.91 -1.01 15.48
N ASN A 7 7.20 0.13 15.40
CA ASN A 7 5.97 0.25 14.61
C ASN A 7 6.26 0.22 13.12
N ILE A 8 7.34 0.87 12.67
CA ILE A 8 7.78 0.81 11.27
C ILE A 8 8.20 -0.62 10.91
N LEU A 9 8.88 -1.33 11.82
CA LEU A 9 9.29 -2.72 11.60
C LEU A 9 8.09 -3.65 11.45
N ILE A 10 7.16 -3.62 12.41
CA ILE A 10 5.95 -4.46 12.38
C ILE A 10 5.10 -4.11 11.15
N GLY A 11 4.90 -2.82 10.87
CA GLY A 11 4.18 -2.37 9.69
C GLY A 11 4.81 -2.85 8.38
N SER A 12 6.13 -2.81 8.28
CA SER A 12 6.88 -3.32 7.11
C SER A 12 6.71 -4.82 6.94
N ILE A 13 6.78 -5.60 8.03
CA ILE A 13 6.60 -7.05 7.98
C ILE A 13 5.19 -7.39 7.51
N LEU A 14 4.17 -6.73 8.06
CA LEU A 14 2.77 -6.94 7.68
C LEU A 14 2.52 -6.57 6.21
N MET A 15 3.11 -5.48 5.73
CA MET A 15 3.03 -5.11 4.32
C MET A 15 3.66 -6.17 3.42
N ILE A 16 4.86 -6.67 3.76
CA ILE A 16 5.56 -7.69 2.97
C ILE A 16 4.79 -9.02 3.00
N SER A 17 4.37 -9.50 4.17
CA SER A 17 3.70 -10.79 4.30
C SER A 17 2.30 -10.77 3.67
N GLY A 18 1.54 -9.69 3.88
CA GLY A 18 0.22 -9.51 3.27
C GLY A 18 0.30 -9.36 1.75
N ALA A 19 1.26 -8.58 1.23
CA ALA A 19 1.48 -8.47 -0.20
C ALA A 19 1.97 -9.78 -0.83
N GLY A 20 2.90 -10.47 -0.17
CA GLY A 20 3.41 -11.77 -0.63
C GLY A 20 2.31 -12.83 -0.68
N LEU A 21 1.47 -12.92 0.36
CA LEU A 21 0.35 -13.85 0.40
C LEU A 21 -0.71 -13.46 -0.65
N SER A 22 -0.99 -12.18 -0.84
CA SER A 22 -1.90 -11.70 -1.89
C SER A 22 -1.41 -12.09 -3.29
N VAL A 23 -0.11 -11.92 -3.60
CA VAL A 23 0.45 -12.35 -4.89
C VAL A 23 0.31 -13.86 -5.11
N VAL A 24 0.61 -14.67 -4.09
CA VAL A 24 0.43 -16.12 -4.16
C VAL A 24 -1.03 -16.47 -4.42
N LEU A 25 -1.95 -15.84 -3.69
CA LEU A 25 -3.37 -16.06 -3.85
C LEU A 25 -3.87 -15.60 -5.22
N THR A 26 -3.42 -14.46 -5.75
CA THR A 26 -3.76 -14.00 -7.11
C THR A 26 -3.26 -14.97 -8.17
N LEU A 27 -2.07 -15.56 -8.02
CA LEU A 27 -1.56 -16.57 -8.96
C LEU A 27 -2.37 -17.87 -8.88
N VAL A 28 -2.77 -18.30 -7.69
CA VAL A 28 -3.58 -19.53 -7.50
C VAL A 28 -5.01 -19.33 -7.99
N TYR A 29 -5.66 -18.25 -7.57
CA TYR A 29 -7.07 -17.96 -7.86
C TYR A 29 -7.29 -17.26 -9.19
N GLY A 30 -6.28 -16.71 -9.86
CA GLY A 30 -6.43 -16.15 -11.21
C GLY A 30 -6.98 -17.20 -12.19
N SER A 31 -6.57 -18.46 -12.04
CA SER A 31 -7.10 -19.59 -12.80
C SER A 31 -8.57 -19.95 -12.45
N VAL A 32 -8.99 -19.69 -11.22
CA VAL A 32 -10.37 -19.91 -10.75
C VAL A 32 -11.28 -18.77 -11.18
N PHE A 33 -10.78 -17.54 -11.15
CA PHE A 33 -11.50 -16.33 -11.55
C PHE A 33 -11.82 -16.34 -13.05
N GLY A 34 -10.89 -16.83 -13.88
CA GLY A 34 -11.12 -17.07 -15.30
C GLY A 34 -12.27 -18.05 -15.55
N ARG A 35 -12.33 -19.17 -14.81
CA ARG A 35 -13.44 -20.14 -14.91
C ARG A 35 -14.77 -19.59 -14.40
N SER A 36 -14.77 -18.79 -13.33
CA SER A 36 -15.99 -18.14 -12.86
C SER A 36 -16.51 -17.09 -13.84
N LEU A 37 -15.61 -16.41 -14.56
CA LEU A 37 -15.99 -15.48 -15.61
C LEU A 37 -16.63 -16.22 -16.79
N GLU A 38 -16.03 -17.31 -17.24
CA GLU A 38 -16.61 -18.15 -18.32
C GLU A 38 -18.00 -18.65 -17.94
N ALA A 39 -18.19 -19.11 -16.69
CA ALA A 39 -19.49 -19.51 -16.19
C ALA A 39 -20.49 -18.33 -16.14
N TYR A 40 -20.05 -17.15 -15.71
CA TYR A 40 -20.88 -15.94 -15.65
C TYR A 40 -21.26 -15.43 -17.05
N VAL A 41 -20.33 -15.42 -17.99
CA VAL A 41 -20.60 -15.14 -19.41
C VAL A 41 -21.63 -16.13 -19.95
N GLY A 42 -21.49 -17.42 -19.65
CA GLY A 42 -22.48 -18.44 -20.02
C GLY A 42 -23.89 -18.13 -19.50
N THR A 43 -24.01 -17.51 -18.32
CA THR A 43 -25.31 -17.06 -17.80
C THR A 43 -25.82 -15.77 -18.47
N LEU A 44 -24.94 -14.84 -18.81
CA LEU A 44 -25.31 -13.61 -19.55
C LEU A 44 -25.79 -13.92 -20.96
N THR A 45 -25.19 -14.91 -21.63
CA THR A 45 -25.62 -15.33 -22.97
C THR A 45 -26.99 -16.00 -22.99
N ALA A 46 -27.48 -16.45 -21.84
CA ALA A 46 -28.81 -16.99 -21.69
C ALA A 46 -29.86 -15.90 -21.39
N ASP A 47 -29.44 -14.65 -21.19
CA ASP A 47 -30.33 -13.51 -20.96
C ASP A 47 -30.76 -12.88 -22.29
N GLU A 48 -32.08 -12.83 -22.51
CA GLU A 48 -32.68 -12.24 -23.71
C GLU A 48 -32.36 -10.74 -23.85
N ALA A 49 -32.21 -10.02 -22.74
CA ALA A 49 -31.86 -8.60 -22.76
C ALA A 49 -30.43 -8.37 -23.25
N PHE A 50 -29.49 -9.19 -22.77
CA PHE A 50 -28.09 -9.16 -23.23
C PHE A 50 -27.98 -9.57 -24.70
N ALA A 51 -28.74 -10.58 -25.13
CA ALA A 51 -28.76 -11.00 -26.54
C ALA A 51 -29.27 -9.88 -27.48
N ALA A 52 -30.32 -9.15 -27.06
CA ALA A 52 -30.84 -8.01 -27.80
C ALA A 52 -29.83 -6.84 -27.87
N GLU A 53 -29.13 -6.56 -26.78
CA GLU A 53 -28.08 -5.52 -26.71
C GLU A 53 -26.85 -5.91 -27.55
N LEU A 54 -26.44 -7.17 -27.51
CA LEU A 54 -25.34 -7.69 -28.32
C LEU A 54 -25.67 -7.59 -29.81
N ALA A 55 -26.87 -7.98 -30.22
CA ALA A 55 -27.35 -7.85 -31.60
C ALA A 55 -27.41 -6.37 -32.05
N ALA A 56 -27.85 -5.47 -31.17
CA ALA A 56 -27.88 -4.03 -31.44
C ALA A 56 -26.49 -3.39 -31.53
N SER A 57 -25.52 -3.91 -30.77
CA SER A 57 -24.14 -3.44 -30.76
C SER A 57 -23.34 -3.83 -32.02
N GLY A 58 -23.80 -4.85 -32.74
CA GLY A 58 -23.10 -5.42 -33.90
C GLY A 58 -21.81 -6.18 -33.54
N MET A 59 -21.51 -6.37 -32.26
CA MET A 59 -20.35 -7.14 -31.80
C MET A 59 -20.67 -8.62 -31.71
N THR A 60 -19.66 -9.46 -31.98
CA THR A 60 -19.76 -10.89 -31.70
C THR A 60 -19.57 -11.16 -30.21
N LEU A 61 -20.16 -12.26 -29.73
CA LEU A 61 -19.97 -12.69 -28.35
C LEU A 61 -18.48 -12.89 -28.03
N ASP A 62 -17.74 -13.50 -28.96
CA ASP A 62 -16.30 -13.73 -28.81
C ASP A 62 -15.52 -12.43 -28.57
N ALA A 63 -15.86 -11.35 -29.28
CA ALA A 63 -15.21 -10.04 -29.12
C ALA A 63 -15.50 -9.43 -27.73
N VAL A 64 -16.71 -9.61 -27.20
CA VAL A 64 -17.08 -9.13 -25.86
C VAL A 64 -16.34 -9.92 -24.78
N VAL A 65 -16.28 -11.24 -24.91
CA VAL A 65 -15.56 -12.11 -23.98
C VAL A 65 -14.07 -11.81 -23.98
N GLU A 66 -13.48 -11.64 -25.16
CA GLU A 66 -12.07 -11.27 -25.30
C GLU A 66 -11.79 -9.91 -24.65
N ALA A 67 -12.65 -8.91 -24.84
CA ALA A 67 -12.52 -7.60 -24.21
C ALA A 67 -12.62 -7.67 -22.67
N MET A 68 -13.56 -8.47 -22.14
CA MET A 68 -13.70 -8.69 -20.70
C MET A 68 -12.47 -9.40 -20.12
N GLN A 69 -12.00 -10.48 -20.76
CA GLN A 69 -10.80 -11.20 -20.33
C GLN A 69 -9.55 -10.31 -20.40
N GLY A 70 -9.40 -9.51 -21.47
CA GLY A 70 -8.33 -8.54 -21.62
C GLY A 70 -8.33 -7.51 -20.49
N THR A 71 -9.50 -6.96 -20.16
CA THR A 71 -9.67 -6.00 -19.07
C THR A 71 -9.29 -6.60 -17.71
N LEU A 72 -9.76 -7.81 -17.41
CA LEU A 72 -9.41 -8.51 -16.18
C LEU A 72 -7.92 -8.81 -16.08
N THR A 73 -7.30 -9.22 -17.20
CA THR A 73 -5.86 -9.48 -17.26
C THR A 73 -5.06 -8.23 -16.92
N VAL A 74 -5.45 -7.07 -17.47
CA VAL A 74 -4.81 -5.79 -17.18
C VAL A 74 -4.96 -5.41 -15.70
N LEU A 75 -6.17 -5.55 -15.14
CA LEU A 75 -6.42 -5.28 -13.72
C LEU A 75 -5.60 -6.19 -12.79
N LEU A 76 -5.47 -7.47 -13.15
CA LEU A 76 -4.73 -8.45 -12.38
C LEU A 76 -3.22 -8.16 -12.42
N VAL A 77 -2.69 -7.78 -13.58
CA VAL A 77 -1.29 -7.31 -13.72
C VAL A 77 -1.04 -6.05 -12.87
N LEU A 78 -1.94 -5.06 -12.93
CA LEU A 78 -1.85 -3.85 -12.11
C LEU A 78 -1.87 -4.16 -10.60
N ALA A 79 -2.74 -5.08 -10.18
CA ALA A 79 -2.80 -5.53 -8.79
C ALA A 79 -1.48 -6.18 -8.34
N VAL A 80 -0.88 -7.03 -9.17
CA VAL A 80 0.42 -7.65 -8.89
C VAL A 80 1.52 -6.59 -8.79
N LEU A 81 1.59 -5.66 -9.74
CA LEU A 81 2.57 -4.56 -9.72
C LEU A 81 2.46 -3.72 -8.44
N PHE A 82 1.23 -3.41 -8.01
CA PHE A 82 1.00 -2.68 -6.78
C PHE A 82 1.54 -3.43 -5.55
N GLN A 83 1.32 -4.75 -5.47
CA GLN A 83 1.88 -5.56 -4.38
C GLN A 83 3.42 -5.58 -4.39
N LEU A 84 4.05 -5.57 -5.57
CA LEU A 84 5.51 -5.46 -5.66
C LEU A 84 6.03 -4.12 -5.12
N VAL A 85 5.33 -3.01 -5.39
CA VAL A 85 5.68 -1.70 -4.81
C VAL A 85 5.53 -1.72 -3.29
N LYS A 86 4.47 -2.33 -2.75
CA LYS A 86 4.30 -2.53 -1.30
C LYS A 86 5.47 -3.31 -0.68
N ILE A 87 5.90 -4.41 -1.32
CA ILE A 87 7.04 -5.20 -0.86
C ILE A 87 8.32 -4.35 -0.88
N ALA A 88 8.57 -3.63 -1.97
CA ALA A 88 9.75 -2.77 -2.09
C ALA A 88 9.80 -1.69 -0.99
N VAL A 89 8.67 -1.04 -0.72
CA VAL A 89 8.57 -0.03 0.35
C VAL A 89 8.68 -0.67 1.73
N GLY A 90 8.10 -1.85 1.95
CA GLY A 90 8.28 -2.61 3.19
C GLY A 90 9.75 -2.97 3.44
N VAL A 91 10.47 -3.48 2.43
CA VAL A 91 11.90 -3.81 2.53
C VAL A 91 12.72 -2.54 2.79
N TRP A 92 12.40 -1.45 2.10
CA TRP A 92 13.02 -0.14 2.36
C TRP A 92 12.76 0.34 3.80
N GLY A 93 11.54 0.12 4.31
CA GLY A 93 11.15 0.40 5.69
C GLY A 93 11.97 -0.37 6.72
N LEU A 94 12.18 -1.67 6.52
CA LEU A 94 13.05 -2.48 7.38
C LEU A 94 14.49 -1.95 7.44
N ARG A 95 15.02 -1.46 6.31
CA ARG A 95 16.39 -0.92 6.21
C ARG A 95 16.53 0.47 6.83
N ARG A 96 15.49 1.31 6.72
CA ARG A 96 15.51 2.71 7.14
C ARG A 96 14.76 3.03 8.43
N ALA A 97 14.18 2.03 9.11
CA ALA A 97 13.47 2.20 10.38
C ALA A 97 14.30 2.86 11.51
N ALA A 98 15.63 2.87 11.41
CA ALA A 98 16.53 3.57 12.32
C ALA A 98 16.78 5.04 11.96
N ARG A 99 16.40 5.49 10.75
CA ARG A 99 16.71 6.84 10.26
C ARG A 99 15.46 7.72 10.30
N PRO A 100 15.58 9.00 10.68
CA PRO A 100 14.48 9.94 10.57
C PRO A 100 14.13 10.18 9.11
N ALA A 101 12.95 9.74 8.67
CA ALA A 101 12.46 9.96 7.31
C ALA A 101 10.97 10.29 7.30
N THR A 102 10.61 11.35 6.58
CA THR A 102 9.21 11.80 6.40
C THR A 102 8.45 10.94 5.40
N ALA A 103 9.16 10.27 4.49
CA ALA A 103 8.58 9.43 3.46
C ALA A 103 7.77 8.25 4.01
N PHE A 104 7.98 7.84 5.27
CA PHE A 104 7.14 6.84 5.94
C PHE A 104 5.67 7.27 6.07
N VAL A 105 5.43 8.56 6.34
CA VAL A 105 4.07 9.10 6.45
C VAL A 105 3.42 9.16 5.07
N ALA A 106 4.16 9.58 4.04
CA ALA A 106 3.64 9.66 2.67
C ALA A 106 3.24 8.26 2.14
N TRP A 107 4.15 7.29 2.24
CA TRP A 107 3.88 5.92 1.80
C TRP A 107 2.80 5.24 2.65
N GLY A 108 2.83 5.43 3.97
CA GLY A 108 1.79 4.91 4.86
C GLY A 108 0.40 5.42 4.48
N ALA A 109 0.26 6.72 4.17
CA ALA A 109 -1.02 7.31 3.77
C ALA A 109 -1.50 6.77 2.41
N VAL A 110 -0.60 6.72 1.42
CA VAL A 110 -0.92 6.20 0.07
C VAL A 110 -1.39 4.75 0.16
N PHE A 111 -0.64 3.89 0.85
CA PHE A 111 -1.02 2.47 0.95
C PHE A 111 -2.24 2.23 1.82
N LEU A 112 -2.47 3.06 2.85
CA LEU A 112 -3.67 2.98 3.67
C LEU A 112 -4.93 3.34 2.86
N ALA A 113 -4.88 4.44 2.08
CA ALA A 113 -6.00 4.83 1.22
C ALA A 113 -6.32 3.73 0.18
N LEU A 114 -5.29 3.18 -0.44
CA LEU A 114 -5.44 2.11 -1.43
C LEU A 114 -5.89 0.78 -0.79
N GLY A 115 -5.46 0.48 0.43
CA GLY A 115 -5.90 -0.70 1.17
C GLY A 115 -7.37 -0.61 1.60
N LEU A 116 -7.82 0.55 2.05
CA LEU A 116 -9.23 0.80 2.34
C LEU A 116 -10.10 0.67 1.10
N LEU A 117 -9.63 1.20 -0.04
CA LEU A 117 -10.30 1.04 -1.33
C LEU A 117 -10.38 -0.45 -1.72
N GLY A 118 -9.29 -1.19 -1.60
CA GLY A 118 -9.24 -2.63 -1.89
C GLY A 118 -10.21 -3.46 -1.04
N MET A 119 -10.33 -3.14 0.25
CA MET A 119 -11.29 -3.80 1.13
C MET A 119 -12.76 -3.59 0.73
N MET A 120 -13.11 -2.47 0.08
CA MET A 120 -14.45 -2.27 -0.46
C MET A 120 -14.80 -3.26 -1.58
N PHE A 121 -13.80 -3.77 -2.31
CA PHE A 121 -13.99 -4.71 -3.41
C PHE A 121 -13.87 -6.18 -2.98
N SER A 122 -13.01 -6.51 -2.01
CA SER A 122 -12.73 -7.90 -1.62
C SER A 122 -13.67 -8.49 -0.56
N GLY A 123 -14.37 -7.62 0.19
CA GLY A 123 -15.08 -7.99 1.42
C GLY A 123 -14.13 -8.38 2.56
N VAL A 124 -14.58 -8.27 3.82
CA VAL A 124 -13.74 -8.47 5.03
C VAL A 124 -13.72 -9.93 5.51
N THR A 125 -14.65 -10.75 5.04
CA THR A 125 -14.90 -12.12 5.53
C THR A 125 -14.13 -13.20 4.77
N SER A 126 -13.44 -12.85 3.69
CA SER A 126 -12.65 -13.77 2.88
C SER A 126 -11.17 -13.78 3.31
N VAL A 127 -10.45 -14.87 3.02
CA VAL A 127 -8.98 -14.95 3.27
C VAL A 127 -8.24 -13.82 2.54
N PHE A 128 -8.71 -13.45 1.34
CA PHE A 128 -8.23 -12.27 0.61
C PHE A 128 -8.47 -10.98 1.40
N GLY A 129 -9.68 -10.80 1.93
CA GLY A 129 -10.03 -9.67 2.79
C GLY A 129 -9.17 -9.54 4.04
N LEU A 130 -8.81 -10.66 4.67
CA LEU A 130 -7.91 -10.67 5.82
C LEU A 130 -6.47 -10.30 5.44
N CYS A 131 -6.00 -10.73 4.27
CA CYS A 131 -4.68 -10.34 3.74
C CYS A 131 -4.64 -8.85 3.41
N ASP A 132 -5.70 -8.32 2.81
CA ASP A 132 -5.83 -6.89 2.49
C ASP A 132 -6.01 -6.04 3.75
N LEU A 133 -6.70 -6.54 4.77
CA LEU A 133 -6.74 -5.90 6.08
C LEU A 133 -5.35 -5.83 6.72
N ALA A 134 -4.64 -6.95 6.79
CA ALA A 134 -3.34 -7.02 7.44
C ALA A 134 -2.26 -6.22 6.67
N GLY A 135 -2.13 -6.44 5.37
CA GLY A 135 -1.09 -5.84 4.53
C GLY A 135 -1.49 -4.51 3.87
N GLY A 136 -2.78 -4.20 3.77
CA GLY A 136 -3.31 -2.98 3.18
C GLY A 136 -3.80 -1.94 4.18
N VAL A 137 -4.20 -2.35 5.39
CA VAL A 137 -4.70 -1.41 6.40
C VAL A 137 -3.80 -1.38 7.64
N LEU A 138 -3.62 -2.52 8.31
CA LEU A 138 -2.86 -2.57 9.56
C LEU A 138 -1.37 -2.26 9.34
N GLY A 139 -0.76 -2.85 8.32
CA GLY A 139 0.64 -2.59 7.94
C GLY A 139 0.88 -1.10 7.63
N PRO A 140 0.17 -0.52 6.66
CA PRO A 140 0.27 0.92 6.34
C PRO A 140 -0.10 1.84 7.49
N GLY A 141 -1.08 1.49 8.32
CA GLY A 141 -1.47 2.25 9.51
C GLY A 141 -0.34 2.32 10.54
N LEU A 142 0.31 1.19 10.83
CA LEU A 142 1.49 1.15 11.71
C LEU A 142 2.70 1.86 11.09
N PHE A 143 2.85 1.78 9.76
CA PHE A 143 3.89 2.49 9.02
C PHE A 143 3.71 4.02 9.11
N LEU A 144 2.47 4.50 8.98
CA LEU A 144 2.10 5.90 9.12
C LEU A 144 2.32 6.39 10.55
N TRP A 145 1.81 5.64 11.55
CA TRP A 145 1.97 5.97 12.97
C TRP A 145 3.44 6.01 13.38
N GLY A 146 4.22 5.00 12.98
CA GLY A 146 5.67 4.98 13.18
C GLY A 146 6.38 6.13 12.47
N GLY A 147 5.93 6.50 11.27
CA GLY A 147 6.42 7.66 10.53
C GLY A 147 6.17 8.99 11.26
N VAL A 148 4.99 9.18 11.86
CA VAL A 148 4.67 10.36 12.67
C VAL A 148 5.56 10.47 13.90
N GLN A 149 5.76 9.36 14.62
CA GLN A 149 6.69 9.30 15.76
C GLN A 149 8.11 9.67 15.35
N ASN A 150 8.57 9.14 14.22
CA ASN A 150 9.91 9.41 13.70
C ASN A 150 10.08 10.88 13.25
N LYS A 151 9.04 11.47 12.63
CA LYS A 151 9.00 12.89 12.25
C LYS A 151 9.06 13.82 13.48
N LEU A 152 8.36 13.47 14.55
CA LEU A 152 8.38 14.22 15.81
C LEU A 152 9.76 14.14 16.48
N ALA A 153 10.35 12.95 16.56
CA ALA A 153 11.69 12.76 17.10
C ALA A 153 12.74 13.58 16.33
N PHE A 154 12.68 13.59 14.99
CA PHE A 154 13.57 14.37 14.16
C PHE A 154 13.45 15.88 14.39
N ARG A 155 12.23 16.40 14.52
CA ARG A 155 12.00 17.82 14.82
C ARG A 155 12.57 18.23 16.17
N ARG A 156 12.49 17.35 17.18
CA ARG A 156 13.06 17.59 18.51
C ARG A 156 14.59 17.62 18.47
N MET A 157 15.21 16.73 17.69
CA MET A 157 16.66 16.73 17.48
C MET A 157 17.12 18.04 16.83
N LEU A 158 16.48 18.46 15.74
CA LEU A 158 16.81 19.73 15.05
C LEU A 158 16.60 20.96 15.95
N ALA A 159 15.56 20.96 16.78
CA ALA A 159 15.32 22.04 17.73
C ALA A 159 16.41 22.10 18.82
N ALA A 160 16.88 20.95 19.31
CA ALA A 160 17.97 20.88 20.28
C ALA A 160 19.31 21.31 19.68
N GLU A 161 19.61 20.94 18.43
CA GLU A 161 20.81 21.40 17.72
C GLU A 161 20.81 22.93 17.55
N ARG A 162 19.69 23.51 17.13
CA ARG A 162 19.55 24.97 17.02
C ARG A 162 19.69 25.68 18.36
N ALA A 163 19.11 25.15 19.43
CA ALA A 163 19.26 25.71 20.77
C ALA A 163 20.71 25.64 21.27
N ALA A 164 21.46 24.58 20.92
CA ALA A 164 22.88 24.47 21.25
C ALA A 164 23.75 25.43 20.42
N GLU A 165 23.43 25.63 19.13
CA GLU A 165 24.08 26.64 18.28
C GLU A 165 23.82 28.06 18.79
N GLU A 166 22.59 28.37 19.21
CA GLU A 166 22.24 29.67 19.82
C GLU A 166 22.98 29.90 21.15
N GLN A 167 23.08 28.89 22.01
CA GLN A 167 23.84 28.96 23.26
C GLN A 167 25.35 29.17 23.02
N GLN A 168 25.93 28.48 22.04
CA GLN A 168 27.33 28.67 21.66
C GLN A 168 27.57 30.04 21.02
N ALA A 169 26.63 30.55 20.23
CA ALA A 169 26.72 31.87 19.64
C ALA A 169 26.69 32.97 20.73
N ASP A 170 25.79 32.86 21.70
CA ASP A 170 25.66 33.80 22.83
C ASP A 170 26.89 33.77 23.75
N GLU A 171 27.44 32.59 24.00
CA GLU A 171 28.67 32.42 24.79
C GLU A 171 29.92 32.95 24.06
N SER A 172 29.95 32.88 22.73
CA SER A 172 31.04 33.42 21.90
C SER A 172 30.97 34.95 21.70
N ALA A 173 29.81 35.57 21.96
CA ALA A 173 29.55 36.98 21.65
C ALA A 173 30.06 37.99 22.69
N TRP A 174 30.69 37.57 23.79
CA TRP A 174 31.10 38.49 24.87
C TRP A 174 32.47 38.20 25.48
N PRO A 175 33.37 39.21 25.62
CA PRO A 175 34.27 39.26 26.75
C PRO A 175 33.71 40.22 27.83
N PRO A 176 33.73 39.85 29.12
CA PRO A 176 33.37 40.77 30.18
C PRO A 176 34.43 41.86 30.25
N VAL A 177 34.09 43.07 29.79
CA VAL A 177 34.89 44.27 30.04
C VAL A 177 34.81 44.54 31.53
N ARG A 178 35.78 44.02 32.30
CA ARG A 178 36.02 44.47 33.67
C ARG A 178 36.51 45.92 33.59
N ARG A 179 35.69 46.86 34.06
CA ARG A 179 36.15 48.19 34.48
C ARG A 179 36.41 48.16 35.98
#